data_AF-A0A6J8EH52-F1
#
_entry.id   AF-A0A6J8EH52-F1
#
_cell.length_a   1.000
_cell.length_b   1.000
_cell.length_c   1.000
_cell.angle_alpha   90.00
_cell.angle_beta   90.00
_cell.angle_gamma   90.00
#
_symmetry.space_group_name_H-M   'P 1'
#
loop_
_entity.id
_entity.type
_entity.pdbx_description
1 polymer ?
#
loop_
_entity_poly.entity_id
_entity_poly.type
_entity_poly.pdbx_seq_one_letter_code
_entity_poly.pdbx_strand_id
1 'polypeptide(L)'
;MGVEELKIDIELGCISDILKIGTLFPVFKNKGDARYAKNYRGITVTPIYSKIIEKIIKLRENPIILEKQNPLQRGFTENTTPLLCELIIEEFERESKDLKLPTYIALLDGIGGHISNISCCAPTCADDVAIIANNPIELQTLINIAVNFSRREGYTLQPTKSVILPVNTSSRSIEIEDNYWHINNNPMPVVDHSSHIAEIHLKALTLFGNITRANKTSVEWRLAERQLQLKTHTSKSWFIEIKKICLKYDLPGCQNFLTYPLGKFQWKHLITRKIYTYWREKINENSEGYSSLQHIACAYKIKTIHPILTTNTSNCRDINRSRIPIRTKVATGNYILQSNRAKFNKCEVSATCKICNQEDETIEHFLISCIHLEPDREKLLKVIREQCLRLVELFNISLDINLIHVIINPYHLVKFCACTQTSDLCSFISLHVEPACRTLIYNLHMQRYKLLNTGQKNLRKSNLAK
;
A
#
# COMPACT_ATOMS: atom_id res chain seq x y z
N MET A 1 -29.47 31.84 -33.33
CA MET A 1 -28.98 30.73 -34.17
C MET A 1 -30.16 29.83 -34.47
N GLY A 2 -30.39 29.48 -35.73
CA GLY A 2 -31.46 28.55 -36.08
C GLY A 2 -31.15 27.15 -35.53
N VAL A 3 -32.19 26.43 -35.10
CA VAL A 3 -32.07 25.01 -34.79
C VAL A 3 -32.16 24.27 -36.12
N GLU A 4 -31.02 23.96 -36.73
CA GLU A 4 -31.00 23.02 -37.84
C GLU A 4 -31.47 21.65 -37.36
N GLU A 5 -32.46 21.10 -38.05
CA GLU A 5 -33.06 19.81 -37.72
C GLU A 5 -32.04 18.69 -37.98
N LEU A 6 -31.67 17.95 -36.93
CA LEU A 6 -30.62 16.93 -36.98
C LEU A 6 -31.11 15.67 -37.73
N LYS A 7 -31.16 15.73 -39.06
CA LYS A 7 -31.41 14.55 -39.91
C LYS A 7 -30.22 13.61 -39.87
N ILE A 8 -30.36 12.51 -39.14
CA ILE A 8 -29.45 11.36 -39.19
C ILE A 8 -30.03 10.38 -40.20
N ASP A 9 -29.59 10.51 -41.45
CA ASP A 9 -30.05 9.64 -42.54
C ASP A 9 -29.20 8.36 -42.58
N ILE A 10 -29.62 7.37 -41.78
CA ILE A 10 -28.90 6.11 -41.61
C ILE A 10 -28.90 5.28 -42.91
N GLU A 11 -29.93 5.43 -43.74
CA GLU A 11 -30.08 4.67 -44.99
C GLU A 11 -29.09 5.11 -46.07
N LEU A 12 -28.72 6.40 -46.10
CA LEU A 12 -27.72 6.94 -47.02
C LEU A 12 -26.26 6.67 -46.60
N GLY A 13 -26.02 6.08 -45.42
CA GLY A 13 -24.67 5.85 -44.89
C GLY A 13 -23.90 7.13 -44.51
N CYS A 14 -24.56 8.28 -44.52
CA CYS A 14 -23.96 9.59 -44.30
C CYS A 14 -24.00 10.00 -42.82
N ILE A 15 -22.84 10.08 -42.17
CA ILE A 15 -22.71 10.64 -40.82
C ILE A 15 -22.53 12.16 -40.92
N SER A 16 -23.43 12.92 -40.30
CA SER A 16 -23.34 14.39 -40.20
C SER A 16 -22.04 14.84 -39.50
N ASP A 17 -21.41 15.91 -40.00
CA ASP A 17 -20.13 16.39 -39.49
C ASP A 17 -20.17 16.78 -38.01
N ILE A 18 -21.32 17.24 -37.50
CA ILE A 18 -21.48 17.56 -36.08
C ILE A 18 -21.24 16.35 -35.16
N LEU A 19 -21.48 15.12 -35.65
CA LEU A 19 -21.22 13.88 -34.90
C LEU A 19 -19.73 13.47 -34.94
N LYS A 20 -18.95 14.02 -35.89
CA LYS A 20 -17.50 13.80 -36.06
C LYS A 20 -16.65 14.77 -35.22
N ILE A 21 -17.23 15.87 -34.76
CA ILE A 21 -16.56 16.84 -33.87
C ILE A 21 -16.31 16.19 -32.49
N GLY A 22 -15.15 16.46 -31.91
CA GLY A 22 -14.83 16.07 -30.54
C GLY A 22 -13.79 16.99 -29.90
N THR A 23 -13.96 17.30 -28.63
CA THR A 23 -13.07 18.20 -27.88
C THR A 23 -12.04 17.39 -27.11
N LEU A 24 -10.75 17.59 -27.40
CA LEU A 24 -9.67 16.92 -26.66
C LEU A 24 -9.51 17.53 -25.27
N PHE A 25 -9.72 16.72 -24.22
CA PHE A 25 -9.60 17.11 -22.83
C PHE A 25 -8.48 16.33 -22.11
N PRO A 26 -7.43 16.98 -21.56
CA PRO A 26 -6.34 16.29 -20.87
C PRO A 26 -6.71 15.93 -19.43
N VAL A 27 -6.72 14.63 -19.10
CA VAL A 27 -6.97 14.12 -17.75
C VAL A 27 -5.68 13.62 -17.12
N PHE A 28 -5.33 14.13 -15.93
CA PHE A 28 -4.11 13.71 -15.22
C PHE A 28 -4.21 12.25 -14.75
N LYS A 29 -3.17 11.44 -14.99
CA LYS A 29 -3.15 9.99 -14.69
C LYS A 29 -2.93 9.67 -13.20
N ASN A 30 -2.82 10.67 -12.33
CA ASN A 30 -2.42 10.52 -10.92
C ASN A 30 -1.11 9.74 -10.72
N LYS A 31 -0.19 9.83 -11.70
CA LYS A 31 1.15 9.21 -11.67
C LYS A 31 2.17 10.20 -12.24
N GLY A 32 3.28 10.40 -11.54
CA GLY A 32 4.33 11.36 -11.91
C GLY A 32 3.99 12.82 -11.56
N ASP A 33 4.83 13.74 -12.03
CA ASP A 33 4.68 15.19 -11.82
C ASP A 33 3.67 15.79 -12.82
N ALA A 34 2.68 16.53 -12.32
CA ALA A 34 1.60 17.15 -13.09
C ALA A 34 2.06 18.25 -14.07
N ARG A 35 3.34 18.64 -14.08
CA ARG A 35 3.87 19.60 -15.06
C ARG A 35 4.21 18.97 -16.43
N TYR A 36 4.29 17.64 -16.53
CA TYR A 36 4.67 16.97 -17.77
C TYR A 36 3.48 16.36 -18.52
N ALA A 37 3.28 16.75 -19.78
CA ALA A 37 2.18 16.28 -20.63
C ALA A 37 2.05 14.75 -20.74
N LYS A 38 3.17 14.00 -20.71
CA LYS A 38 3.15 12.52 -20.71
C LYS A 38 2.36 11.89 -19.56
N ASN A 39 2.20 12.61 -18.45
CA ASN A 39 1.46 12.18 -17.27
C ASN A 39 -0.05 12.48 -17.38
N TYR A 40 -0.51 13.03 -18.49
CA TYR A 40 -1.92 13.18 -18.85
C TYR A 40 -2.34 12.12 -19.87
N ARG A 41 -3.63 11.82 -19.91
CA ARG A 41 -4.32 11.05 -20.95
C ARG A 41 -5.24 12.03 -21.67
N GLY A 42 -5.04 12.22 -22.98
CA GLY A 42 -6.02 12.91 -23.80
C GLY A 42 -7.29 12.08 -23.89
N ILE A 43 -8.44 12.67 -23.58
CA ILE A 43 -9.76 12.05 -23.73
C ILE A 43 -10.57 12.94 -24.67
N THR A 44 -11.03 12.41 -25.79
CA THR A 44 -11.92 13.14 -26.70
C THR A 44 -13.35 13.08 -26.15
N VAL A 45 -13.88 14.23 -25.77
CA VAL A 45 -15.28 14.41 -25.37
C VAL A 45 -16.11 14.64 -26.63
N THR A 46 -16.97 13.69 -26.97
CA THR A 46 -17.89 13.80 -28.12
C THR A 46 -19.21 14.48 -27.70
N PRO A 47 -19.94 15.10 -28.65
CA PRO A 47 -21.27 15.65 -28.42
C PRO A 47 -22.25 14.65 -27.81
N ILE A 48 -23.25 15.18 -27.09
CA ILE A 48 -24.29 14.37 -26.41
C ILE A 48 -25.04 13.48 -27.42
N TYR A 49 -25.33 13.98 -28.63
CA TYR A 49 -25.97 13.20 -29.69
C TYR A 49 -25.14 11.97 -30.10
N SER A 50 -23.81 12.11 -30.25
CA SER A 50 -22.91 10.98 -30.50
C SER A 50 -22.96 9.96 -29.35
N LYS A 51 -23.06 10.41 -28.09
CA LYS A 51 -23.22 9.50 -26.93
C LYS A 51 -24.56 8.79 -26.87
N ILE A 52 -25.65 9.41 -27.34
CA ILE A 52 -26.96 8.74 -27.49
C ILE A 52 -26.87 7.64 -28.56
N ILE A 53 -26.26 7.94 -29.71
CA ILE A 53 -26.06 6.96 -30.79
C ILE A 53 -25.15 5.81 -30.34
N GLU A 54 -24.00 6.09 -29.70
CA GLU A 54 -23.13 5.08 -29.08
C GLU A 54 -23.91 4.17 -28.11
N LYS A 55 -24.83 4.74 -27.33
CA LYS A 55 -25.66 3.98 -26.38
C LYS A 55 -26.68 3.08 -27.09
N ILE A 56 -27.31 3.54 -28.16
CA ILE A 56 -28.23 2.74 -28.99
C ILE A 56 -27.48 1.59 -29.67
N ILE A 57 -26.35 1.88 -30.32
CA ILE A 57 -25.49 0.87 -30.95
C ILE A 57 -25.04 -0.16 -29.90
N LYS A 58 -24.58 0.30 -28.71
CA LYS A 58 -24.20 -0.62 -27.64
C LYS A 58 -25.37 -1.52 -27.22
N LEU A 59 -26.59 -1.01 -27.06
CA LEU A 59 -27.74 -1.85 -26.68
C LEU A 59 -28.07 -2.90 -27.75
N ARG A 60 -27.89 -2.57 -29.04
CA ARG A 60 -28.16 -3.48 -30.16
C ARG A 60 -27.08 -4.54 -30.36
N GLU A 61 -25.80 -4.15 -30.35
CA GLU A 61 -24.67 -5.01 -30.72
C GLU A 61 -24.10 -5.80 -29.53
N ASN A 62 -24.19 -5.28 -28.30
CA ASN A 62 -23.54 -5.88 -27.13
C ASN A 62 -23.98 -7.34 -26.84
N PRO A 63 -25.24 -7.77 -27.05
CA PRO A 63 -25.59 -9.19 -26.94
C PRO A 63 -24.81 -10.10 -27.90
N ILE A 64 -24.67 -9.68 -29.17
CA ILE A 64 -23.95 -10.43 -30.22
C ILE A 64 -22.44 -10.45 -29.91
N ILE A 65 -21.90 -9.35 -29.39
CA ILE A 65 -20.50 -9.25 -28.96
C ILE A 65 -20.26 -10.16 -27.74
N LEU A 66 -21.14 -10.17 -26.75
CA LEU A 66 -21.02 -10.98 -25.54
C LEU A 66 -21.16 -12.49 -25.83
N GLU A 67 -22.00 -12.88 -26.78
CA GLU A 67 -22.12 -14.28 -27.24
C GLU A 67 -20.80 -14.79 -27.86
N LYS A 68 -20.10 -13.93 -28.60
CA LYS A 68 -18.82 -14.25 -29.27
C LYS A 68 -17.59 -13.92 -28.42
N GLN A 69 -17.75 -13.25 -27.28
CA GLN A 69 -16.65 -12.84 -26.43
C GLN A 69 -15.97 -14.05 -25.79
N ASN A 70 -14.64 -14.05 -25.76
CA ASN A 70 -13.87 -15.10 -25.09
C ASN A 70 -14.34 -15.22 -23.61
N PRO A 71 -14.74 -16.42 -23.13
CA PRO A 71 -15.17 -16.65 -21.75
C PRO A 71 -14.14 -16.32 -20.66
N LEU A 72 -12.91 -15.96 -21.00
CA LEU A 72 -11.86 -15.45 -20.10
C LEU A 72 -11.73 -13.92 -20.09
N GLN A 73 -12.36 -13.21 -21.03
CA GLN A 73 -12.37 -11.75 -21.02
C GLN A 73 -13.15 -11.27 -19.79
N ARG A 74 -12.52 -10.43 -18.98
CA ARG A 74 -13.15 -9.78 -17.81
C ARG A 74 -13.20 -8.26 -17.96
N GLY A 75 -12.40 -7.68 -18.85
CA GLY A 75 -12.43 -6.25 -19.16
C GLY A 75 -13.67 -5.83 -19.95
N PHE A 76 -14.41 -4.86 -19.42
CA PHE A 76 -15.67 -4.32 -19.96
C PHE A 76 -16.85 -5.32 -20.10
N THR A 77 -16.66 -6.57 -19.68
CA THR A 77 -17.73 -7.56 -19.53
C THR A 77 -18.65 -7.21 -18.36
N GLU A 78 -19.93 -7.58 -18.44
CA GLU A 78 -20.89 -7.32 -17.37
C GLU A 78 -20.74 -8.31 -16.21
N ASN A 79 -20.91 -7.83 -14.97
CA ASN A 79 -20.79 -8.60 -13.73
C ASN A 79 -19.41 -9.22 -13.42
N THR A 80 -18.37 -8.90 -14.20
CA THR A 80 -16.98 -9.32 -13.99
C THR A 80 -16.17 -8.26 -13.22
N THR A 81 -14.95 -8.62 -12.81
CA THR A 81 -13.95 -7.67 -12.29
C THR A 81 -12.54 -8.07 -12.74
N PRO A 82 -11.58 -7.14 -12.85
CA PRO A 82 -10.17 -7.45 -13.15
C PRO A 82 -9.56 -8.49 -12.20
N LEU A 83 -9.98 -8.49 -10.93
CA LEU A 83 -9.53 -9.44 -9.91
C LEU A 83 -9.88 -10.91 -10.26
N LEU A 84 -10.86 -11.15 -11.13
CA LEU A 84 -11.17 -12.51 -11.59
C LEU A 84 -10.13 -13.03 -12.60
N CYS A 85 -9.44 -12.15 -13.34
CA CYS A 85 -8.27 -12.53 -14.12
C CYS A 85 -7.11 -12.91 -13.20
N GLU A 86 -6.83 -12.06 -12.20
CA GLU A 86 -5.82 -12.30 -11.17
C GLU A 86 -6.04 -13.65 -10.47
N LEU A 87 -7.29 -14.00 -10.13
CA LEU A 87 -7.66 -15.32 -9.59
C LEU A 87 -7.19 -16.50 -10.45
N ILE A 88 -7.45 -16.44 -11.76
CA ILE A 88 -7.19 -17.55 -12.69
C ILE A 88 -5.68 -17.75 -12.85
N ILE A 89 -4.93 -16.65 -12.93
CA ILE A 89 -3.46 -16.64 -12.95
C ILE A 89 -2.91 -17.23 -11.64
N GLU A 90 -3.44 -16.78 -10.49
CA GLU A 90 -2.96 -17.21 -9.17
C GLU A 90 -3.28 -18.68 -8.89
N GLU A 91 -4.46 -19.19 -9.26
CA GLU A 91 -4.78 -20.62 -9.09
C GLU A 91 -3.92 -21.51 -10.01
N PHE A 92 -3.58 -21.05 -11.22
CA PHE A 92 -2.60 -21.74 -12.06
C PHE A 92 -1.23 -21.81 -11.40
N GLU A 93 -0.73 -20.66 -10.92
CA GLU A 93 0.54 -20.54 -10.22
C GLU A 93 0.64 -21.56 -9.08
N ARG A 94 -0.46 -21.72 -8.34
CA ARG A 94 -0.59 -22.61 -7.18
C ARG A 94 -0.73 -24.08 -7.58
N GLU A 95 -1.48 -24.40 -8.63
CA GLU A 95 -1.60 -25.76 -9.15
C GLU A 95 -0.25 -26.27 -9.68
N SER A 96 0.48 -25.47 -10.45
CA SER A 96 1.83 -25.79 -10.90
C SER A 96 2.81 -25.96 -9.74
N LYS A 97 2.71 -25.13 -8.68
CA LYS A 97 3.47 -25.29 -7.43
C LYS A 97 3.13 -26.57 -6.66
N ASP A 98 1.90 -27.07 -6.72
CA ASP A 98 1.50 -28.33 -6.09
C ASP A 98 2.01 -29.53 -6.93
N LEU A 99 1.95 -29.43 -8.26
CA LEU A 99 2.46 -30.43 -9.21
C LEU A 99 3.99 -30.42 -9.38
N LYS A 100 4.69 -29.43 -8.82
CA LYS A 100 6.13 -29.16 -8.99
C LYS A 100 6.55 -28.94 -10.46
N LEU A 101 5.63 -28.41 -11.28
CA LEU A 101 5.93 -28.01 -12.65
C LEU A 101 6.62 -26.64 -12.64
N PRO A 102 7.63 -26.40 -13.51
CA PRO A 102 8.07 -25.05 -13.83
C PRO A 102 6.94 -24.32 -14.56
N THR A 103 6.76 -23.05 -14.26
CA THR A 103 5.73 -22.21 -14.89
C THR A 103 6.27 -20.81 -15.13
N TYR A 104 5.86 -20.23 -16.25
CA TYR A 104 6.23 -18.89 -16.67
C TYR A 104 4.98 -18.13 -17.08
N ILE A 105 4.86 -16.91 -16.58
CA ILE A 105 3.72 -16.04 -16.85
C ILE A 105 4.25 -14.75 -17.45
N ALA A 106 3.87 -14.47 -18.70
CA ALA A 106 4.10 -13.17 -19.32
C ALA A 106 2.84 -12.32 -19.17
N LEU A 107 2.94 -11.21 -18.45
CA LEU A 107 1.91 -10.18 -18.47
C LEU A 107 2.21 -9.28 -19.68
N LEU A 108 1.38 -9.39 -20.71
CA LEU A 108 1.48 -8.68 -21.98
C LEU A 108 0.34 -7.66 -22.14
N ASP A 109 0.57 -6.69 -23.02
CA ASP A 109 -0.45 -5.84 -23.66
C ASP A 109 -1.26 -6.65 -24.75
N GLY A 110 -1.49 -7.97 -24.61
CA GLY A 110 -2.08 -8.87 -25.65
C GLY A 110 -2.02 -10.43 -25.46
N ILE A 111 -2.76 -11.22 -26.29
CA ILE A 111 -3.24 -12.64 -26.14
C ILE A 111 -2.24 -13.76 -26.61
N GLY A 112 -2.09 -15.01 -26.09
CA GLY A 112 -2.71 -15.85 -25.02
C GLY A 112 -2.01 -17.26 -24.81
N GLY A 113 -2.29 -18.04 -23.72
CA GLY A 113 -1.65 -19.34 -23.29
C GLY A 113 -2.55 -20.62 -23.13
N HIS A 114 -2.53 -21.43 -22.02
CA HIS A 114 -3.48 -22.59 -21.72
C HIS A 114 -3.53 -23.11 -20.23
N ILE A 115 -4.58 -23.86 -19.74
CA ILE A 115 -4.65 -24.54 -18.39
C ILE A 115 -5.42 -25.90 -18.30
N SER A 116 -4.75 -27.05 -18.11
CA SER A 116 -5.44 -28.36 -17.89
C SER A 116 -6.46 -28.65 -19.02
N ASN A 117 -7.61 -29.28 -18.72
CA ASN A 117 -8.69 -29.51 -19.69
C ASN A 117 -9.49 -28.23 -20.05
N ILE A 118 -9.17 -27.08 -19.44
CA ILE A 118 -9.92 -25.83 -19.61
C ILE A 118 -9.02 -24.80 -20.29
N SER A 119 -9.46 -24.29 -21.44
CA SER A 119 -8.71 -23.26 -22.17
C SER A 119 -8.70 -21.92 -21.41
N CYS A 120 -7.92 -21.79 -20.32
CA CYS A 120 -7.79 -20.59 -19.47
C CYS A 120 -6.50 -19.80 -19.81
N CYS A 121 -6.34 -19.62 -21.10
CA CYS A 121 -5.16 -19.15 -21.80
C CYS A 121 -4.73 -17.73 -21.47
N ALA A 122 -5.73 -16.87 -21.48
CA ALA A 122 -5.62 -15.46 -21.69
C ALA A 122 -6.69 -14.78 -20.82
N PRO A 123 -6.54 -14.80 -19.49
CA PRO A 123 -7.36 -13.97 -18.64
C PRO A 123 -7.04 -12.51 -19.01
N THR A 124 -7.95 -11.88 -19.75
CA THR A 124 -7.78 -10.54 -20.33
C THR A 124 -8.61 -9.51 -19.57
N CYS A 125 -7.98 -8.38 -19.25
CA CYS A 125 -8.62 -7.23 -18.63
C CYS A 125 -8.40 -5.99 -19.50
N ALA A 126 -9.23 -5.86 -20.54
CA ALA A 126 -9.16 -4.80 -21.54
C ALA A 126 -7.88 -4.92 -22.38
N ASP A 127 -6.91 -4.04 -22.15
CA ASP A 127 -5.58 -4.03 -22.76
C ASP A 127 -4.62 -5.04 -22.10
N ASP A 128 -4.73 -5.25 -20.78
CA ASP A 128 -3.88 -6.19 -20.03
C ASP A 128 -4.25 -7.67 -20.31
N VAL A 129 -3.25 -8.53 -20.52
CA VAL A 129 -3.42 -9.97 -20.74
C VAL A 129 -2.30 -10.77 -20.06
N ALA A 130 -2.61 -11.90 -19.42
CA ALA A 130 -1.59 -12.87 -19.07
C ALA A 130 -1.50 -13.99 -20.11
N ILE A 131 -0.28 -14.35 -20.50
CA ILE A 131 0.07 -15.59 -21.21
C ILE A 131 0.79 -16.50 -20.24
N ILE A 132 0.46 -17.80 -20.26
CA ILE A 132 0.93 -18.79 -19.30
C ILE A 132 1.44 -20.02 -20.06
N ALA A 133 2.63 -20.51 -19.72
CA ALA A 133 3.18 -21.79 -20.19
C ALA A 133 4.09 -22.46 -19.14
N ASN A 134 4.39 -23.74 -19.33
CA ASN A 134 5.25 -24.51 -18.41
C ASN A 134 6.71 -24.65 -18.88
N ASN A 135 7.03 -24.16 -20.08
CA ASN A 135 8.34 -24.24 -20.71
C ASN A 135 8.73 -22.84 -21.22
N PRO A 136 9.97 -22.38 -21.03
CA PRO A 136 10.35 -21.04 -21.44
C PRO A 136 10.28 -20.82 -22.96
N ILE A 137 10.59 -21.85 -23.76
CA ILE A 137 10.50 -21.81 -25.23
C ILE A 137 9.04 -21.65 -25.67
N GLU A 138 8.12 -22.36 -25.03
CA GLU A 138 6.68 -22.25 -25.30
C GLU A 138 6.16 -20.85 -24.97
N LEU A 139 6.53 -20.28 -23.81
CA LEU A 139 6.09 -18.92 -23.48
C LEU A 139 6.63 -17.90 -24.49
N GLN A 140 7.91 -17.98 -24.90
CA GLN A 140 8.45 -17.06 -25.92
C GLN A 140 7.79 -17.27 -27.29
N THR A 141 7.39 -18.49 -27.62
CA THR A 141 6.61 -18.80 -28.83
C THR A 141 5.22 -18.15 -28.78
N LEU A 142 4.53 -18.23 -27.63
CA LEU A 142 3.24 -17.57 -27.42
C LEU A 142 3.36 -16.03 -27.43
N ILE A 143 4.43 -15.46 -26.86
CA ILE A 143 4.77 -14.03 -26.98
C ILE A 143 4.97 -13.66 -28.47
N ASN A 144 5.69 -14.46 -29.25
CA ASN A 144 5.90 -14.22 -30.67
C ASN A 144 4.58 -14.29 -31.48
N ILE A 145 3.67 -15.21 -31.12
CA ILE A 145 2.31 -15.27 -31.69
C ILE A 145 1.53 -14.00 -31.35
N ALA A 146 1.56 -13.54 -30.09
CA ALA A 146 0.92 -12.31 -29.65
C ALA A 146 1.44 -11.07 -30.41
N VAL A 147 2.76 -10.98 -30.64
CA VAL A 147 3.40 -9.94 -31.44
C VAL A 147 2.95 -9.97 -32.91
N ASN A 148 2.87 -11.16 -33.52
CA ASN A 148 2.42 -11.30 -34.90
C ASN A 148 0.93 -10.96 -35.06
N PHE A 149 0.09 -11.35 -34.09
CA PHE A 149 -1.31 -10.94 -34.02
C PHE A 149 -1.42 -9.42 -33.87
N SER A 150 -0.70 -8.80 -32.92
CA SER A 150 -0.77 -7.35 -32.71
C SER A 150 -0.43 -6.56 -33.97
N ARG A 151 0.62 -6.97 -34.70
CA ARG A 151 1.01 -6.38 -35.99
C ARG A 151 -0.10 -6.48 -37.03
N ARG A 152 -0.79 -7.62 -37.14
CA ARG A 152 -1.88 -7.84 -38.09
C ARG A 152 -3.09 -6.96 -37.78
N GLU A 153 -3.44 -6.83 -36.51
CA GLU A 153 -4.55 -5.98 -36.03
C GLU A 153 -4.15 -4.50 -35.84
N GLY A 154 -2.93 -4.10 -36.22
CA GLY A 154 -2.48 -2.71 -36.26
C GLY A 154 -2.05 -2.08 -34.93
N TYR A 155 -1.71 -2.88 -33.90
CA TYR A 155 -1.24 -2.38 -32.59
C TYR A 155 0.11 -2.97 -32.15
N THR A 156 0.75 -2.33 -31.17
CA THR A 156 2.12 -2.68 -30.72
C THR A 156 2.18 -2.94 -29.21
N LEU A 157 2.69 -4.12 -28.84
CA LEU A 157 2.98 -4.47 -27.45
C LEU A 157 4.14 -3.62 -26.91
N GLN A 158 4.10 -3.24 -25.62
CA GLN A 158 5.12 -2.40 -24.99
C GLN A 158 6.08 -3.24 -24.12
N PRO A 159 7.36 -3.46 -24.55
CA PRO A 159 8.29 -4.35 -23.84
C PRO A 159 8.57 -3.91 -22.40
N THR A 160 8.70 -2.60 -22.18
CA THR A 160 9.03 -2.02 -20.86
C THR A 160 7.89 -2.02 -19.85
N LYS A 161 6.67 -2.37 -20.28
CA LYS A 161 5.51 -2.59 -19.40
C LYS A 161 5.14 -4.06 -19.26
N SER A 162 5.50 -4.87 -20.26
CA SER A 162 5.21 -6.29 -20.27
C SER A 162 6.21 -6.98 -19.35
N VAL A 163 5.77 -7.74 -18.35
CA VAL A 163 6.66 -8.32 -17.33
C VAL A 163 6.60 -9.84 -17.33
N ILE A 164 7.71 -10.48 -16.95
CA ILE A 164 7.77 -11.92 -16.70
C ILE A 164 7.70 -12.18 -15.20
N LEU A 165 6.78 -13.04 -14.80
CA LEU A 165 6.68 -13.58 -13.45
C LEU A 165 7.07 -15.07 -13.50
N PRO A 166 8.31 -15.44 -13.10
CA PRO A 166 8.75 -16.83 -13.05
C PRO A 166 8.14 -17.50 -11.81
N VAL A 167 7.58 -18.69 -12.00
CA VAL A 167 6.82 -19.40 -10.98
C VAL A 167 7.51 -20.71 -10.67
N ASN A 168 7.95 -20.85 -9.42
CA ASN A 168 8.46 -22.12 -8.89
C ASN A 168 9.65 -22.70 -9.68
N THR A 169 10.46 -21.84 -10.30
CA THR A 169 11.82 -22.19 -10.67
C THR A 169 12.59 -22.51 -9.40
N SER A 170 12.73 -23.79 -9.07
CA SER A 170 13.68 -24.21 -8.04
C SER A 170 15.04 -23.62 -8.37
N SER A 171 15.69 -22.99 -7.39
CA SER A 171 16.86 -22.11 -7.53
C SER A 171 18.16 -22.79 -8.00
N ARG A 172 18.04 -23.91 -8.72
CA ARG A 172 19.10 -24.70 -9.33
C ARG A 172 18.86 -25.09 -10.79
N SER A 173 17.65 -24.93 -11.34
CA SER A 173 17.28 -25.69 -12.55
C SER A 173 17.33 -24.94 -13.88
N ILE A 174 17.17 -23.61 -13.91
CA ILE A 174 17.37 -22.83 -15.14
C ILE A 174 17.99 -21.47 -14.78
N GLU A 175 19.29 -21.33 -15.05
CA GLU A 175 19.89 -20.01 -15.32
C GLU A 175 19.28 -19.52 -16.64
N ILE A 176 18.13 -18.85 -16.54
CA ILE A 176 17.57 -18.15 -17.69
C ILE A 176 18.52 -16.99 -17.92
N GLU A 177 19.30 -17.05 -19.01
CA GLU A 177 20.20 -15.98 -19.39
C GLU A 177 19.46 -14.64 -19.35
N ASP A 178 20.08 -13.63 -18.75
CA ASP A 178 19.54 -12.27 -18.78
C ASP A 178 19.24 -11.91 -20.24
N ASN A 179 18.01 -11.43 -20.49
CA ASN A 179 17.44 -11.11 -21.80
C ASN A 179 16.86 -12.26 -22.65
N TYR A 180 16.66 -13.48 -22.11
CA TYR A 180 15.95 -14.56 -22.84
C TYR A 180 14.55 -14.13 -23.37
N TRP A 181 13.85 -13.30 -22.60
CA TRP A 181 12.48 -12.87 -22.87
C TRP A 181 12.44 -11.58 -23.68
N HIS A 182 11.87 -11.60 -24.88
CA HIS A 182 11.88 -10.43 -25.75
C HIS A 182 10.57 -10.13 -26.49
N ILE A 183 10.30 -8.84 -26.69
CA ILE A 183 9.29 -8.33 -27.62
C ILE A 183 10.00 -7.44 -28.64
N ASN A 184 9.97 -7.85 -29.92
CA ASN A 184 10.69 -7.16 -31.01
C ASN A 184 12.19 -6.90 -30.66
N ASN A 185 12.89 -7.92 -30.17
CA ASN A 185 14.30 -7.85 -29.71
C ASN A 185 14.56 -6.94 -28.49
N ASN A 186 13.54 -6.41 -27.82
CA ASN A 186 13.69 -5.65 -26.58
C ASN A 186 13.41 -6.57 -25.38
N PRO A 187 14.28 -6.62 -24.36
CA PRO A 187 14.10 -7.51 -23.21
C PRO A 187 12.89 -7.10 -22.34
N MET A 188 12.22 -8.10 -21.77
CA MET A 188 11.15 -7.91 -20.78
C MET A 188 11.71 -8.01 -19.35
N PRO A 189 11.34 -7.10 -18.43
CA PRO A 189 11.76 -7.18 -17.04
C PRO A 189 11.13 -8.38 -16.31
N VAL A 190 11.93 -9.01 -15.44
CA VAL A 190 11.50 -10.04 -14.49
C VAL A 190 11.14 -9.38 -13.15
N VAL A 191 10.06 -9.82 -12.51
CA VAL A 191 9.62 -9.29 -11.20
C VAL A 191 9.33 -10.41 -10.20
N ASP A 192 9.80 -10.26 -8.97
CA ASP A 192 9.67 -11.34 -7.97
C ASP A 192 8.32 -11.32 -7.23
N HIS A 193 7.99 -10.24 -6.50
CA HIS A 193 6.85 -10.22 -5.57
C HIS A 193 6.17 -8.84 -5.46
N SER A 194 4.90 -8.83 -5.00
CA SER A 194 4.24 -7.61 -4.50
C SER A 194 4.12 -7.61 -2.97
N SER A 195 4.39 -6.46 -2.35
CA SER A 195 4.36 -6.30 -0.89
C SER A 195 3.08 -5.61 -0.44
N HIS A 196 2.29 -6.27 0.43
CA HIS A 196 1.40 -5.71 1.48
C HIS A 196 0.39 -6.78 1.98
N ILE A 197 0.80 -7.66 2.91
CA ILE A 197 0.02 -8.85 3.36
C ILE A 197 -1.45 -8.52 3.74
N ALA A 198 -1.67 -7.47 4.53
CA ALA A 198 -3.04 -7.11 4.97
C ALA A 198 -3.93 -6.60 3.82
N GLU A 199 -3.35 -5.94 2.82
CA GLU A 199 -4.07 -5.47 1.63
C GLU A 199 -4.33 -6.63 0.66
N ILE A 200 -3.37 -7.55 0.50
CA ILE A 200 -3.53 -8.80 -0.25
C ILE A 200 -4.70 -9.61 0.31
N HIS A 201 -4.78 -9.81 1.63
CA HIS A 201 -5.91 -10.52 2.24
C HIS A 201 -7.27 -9.81 2.01
N LEU A 202 -7.28 -8.48 2.03
CA LEU A 202 -8.49 -7.70 1.74
C LEU A 202 -8.91 -7.82 0.27
N LYS A 203 -7.97 -7.83 -0.67
CA LYS A 203 -8.21 -8.05 -2.11
C LYS A 203 -8.72 -9.47 -2.37
N ALA A 204 -8.03 -10.48 -1.82
CA ALA A 204 -8.39 -11.89 -1.94
C ALA A 204 -9.81 -12.17 -1.39
N LEU A 205 -10.17 -11.65 -0.21
CA LEU A 205 -11.54 -11.77 0.28
C LEU A 205 -12.55 -10.90 -0.50
N THR A 206 -12.16 -9.74 -1.03
CA THR A 206 -13.05 -8.93 -1.90
C THR A 206 -13.43 -9.72 -3.15
N LEU A 207 -12.43 -10.35 -3.77
CA LEU A 207 -12.54 -11.27 -4.89
C LEU A 207 -13.40 -12.49 -4.54
N PHE A 208 -13.13 -13.18 -3.42
CA PHE A 208 -13.95 -14.32 -2.98
C PHE A 208 -15.42 -13.95 -2.80
N GLY A 209 -15.71 -12.77 -2.23
CA GLY A 209 -17.08 -12.28 -2.12
C GLY A 209 -17.77 -12.01 -3.45
N ASN A 210 -17.02 -11.63 -4.49
CA ASN A 210 -17.60 -11.50 -5.82
C ASN A 210 -17.97 -12.87 -6.38
N ILE A 211 -17.12 -13.88 -6.16
CA ILE A 211 -17.40 -15.27 -6.53
C ILE A 211 -18.63 -15.80 -5.78
N THR A 212 -18.75 -15.58 -4.47
CA THR A 212 -19.91 -16.06 -3.70
C THR A 212 -21.23 -15.43 -4.15
N ARG A 213 -21.20 -14.20 -4.68
CA ARG A 213 -22.35 -13.50 -5.28
C ARG A 213 -22.58 -13.78 -6.76
N ALA A 214 -21.69 -14.51 -7.43
CA ALA A 214 -21.86 -14.88 -8.83
C ALA A 214 -23.01 -15.90 -8.98
N ASN A 215 -23.53 -16.03 -10.21
CA ASN A 215 -24.49 -17.09 -10.51
C ASN A 215 -23.84 -18.46 -10.28
N LYS A 216 -24.55 -19.42 -9.67
CA LYS A 216 -24.06 -20.78 -9.43
C LYS A 216 -23.62 -21.52 -10.71
N THR A 217 -24.10 -21.09 -11.87
CA THR A 217 -23.67 -21.63 -13.17
C THR A 217 -22.33 -21.06 -13.67
N SER A 218 -21.81 -19.98 -13.06
CA SER A 218 -20.52 -19.40 -13.46
C SER A 218 -19.38 -20.39 -13.26
N VAL A 219 -18.30 -20.20 -14.02
CA VAL A 219 -17.11 -21.06 -13.93
C VAL A 219 -16.43 -20.85 -12.56
N GLU A 220 -16.36 -19.61 -12.10
CA GLU A 220 -15.71 -19.22 -10.85
C GLU A 220 -16.46 -19.75 -9.62
N TRP A 221 -17.80 -19.71 -9.61
CA TRP A 221 -18.59 -20.26 -8.51
C TRP A 221 -18.43 -21.78 -8.41
N ARG A 222 -18.53 -22.50 -9.54
CA ARG A 222 -18.33 -23.95 -9.60
C ARG A 222 -16.90 -24.36 -9.26
N LEU A 223 -15.90 -23.58 -9.68
CA LEU A 223 -14.50 -23.79 -9.29
C LEU A 223 -14.34 -23.62 -7.78
N ALA A 224 -14.91 -22.56 -7.19
CA ALA A 224 -14.84 -22.32 -5.75
C ALA A 224 -15.46 -23.46 -4.93
N GLU A 225 -16.67 -23.88 -5.29
CA GLU A 225 -17.34 -25.00 -4.63
C GLU A 225 -16.49 -26.28 -4.72
N ARG A 226 -16.06 -26.65 -5.93
CA ARG A 226 -15.25 -27.85 -6.17
C ARG A 226 -13.93 -27.82 -5.41
N GLN A 227 -13.19 -26.72 -5.44
CA GLN A 227 -11.88 -26.62 -4.78
C GLN A 227 -12.03 -26.64 -3.24
N LEU A 228 -13.06 -26.00 -2.68
CA LEU A 228 -13.32 -26.01 -1.24
C LEU A 228 -13.77 -27.38 -0.70
N GLN A 229 -14.40 -28.21 -1.54
CA GLN A 229 -14.79 -29.58 -1.22
C GLN A 229 -13.64 -30.58 -1.38
N LEU A 230 -12.85 -30.49 -2.46
CA LEU A 230 -11.86 -31.52 -2.82
C LEU A 230 -10.47 -31.28 -2.22
N LYS A 231 -10.03 -30.03 -2.04
CA LYS A 231 -8.64 -29.76 -1.62
C LYS A 231 -8.47 -29.87 -0.11
N THR A 232 -7.37 -30.50 0.31
CA THR A 232 -6.97 -30.59 1.71
C THR A 232 -6.43 -29.26 2.24
N HIS A 233 -6.34 -29.11 3.57
CA HIS A 233 -5.75 -27.93 4.20
C HIS A 233 -4.25 -27.70 3.87
N THR A 234 -3.58 -28.73 3.34
CA THR A 234 -2.16 -28.71 2.92
C THR A 234 -1.94 -28.25 1.48
N SER A 235 -2.96 -28.22 0.62
CA SER A 235 -2.82 -27.73 -0.76
C SER A 235 -2.50 -26.23 -0.79
N LYS A 236 -1.77 -25.81 -1.83
CA LYS A 236 -1.48 -24.39 -2.11
C LYS A 236 -2.61 -23.69 -2.86
N SER A 237 -3.74 -24.34 -3.16
CA SER A 237 -4.90 -23.71 -3.83
C SER A 237 -5.34 -22.41 -3.14
N TRP A 238 -5.73 -21.43 -3.94
CA TRP A 238 -6.20 -20.12 -3.51
C TRP A 238 -7.40 -20.23 -2.58
N PHE A 239 -8.34 -21.13 -2.87
CA PHE A 239 -9.51 -21.36 -2.02
C PHE A 239 -9.14 -21.92 -0.64
N ILE A 240 -8.01 -22.65 -0.54
CA ILE A 240 -7.47 -23.12 0.73
C ILE A 240 -6.75 -21.99 1.49
N GLU A 241 -6.08 -21.06 0.81
CA GLU A 241 -5.61 -19.84 1.47
C GLU A 241 -6.76 -18.91 1.89
N ILE A 242 -7.84 -18.79 1.12
CA ILE A 242 -9.06 -18.11 1.58
C ILE A 242 -9.62 -18.78 2.83
N LYS A 243 -9.62 -20.12 2.91
CA LYS A 243 -10.03 -20.86 4.11
C LYS A 243 -9.13 -20.58 5.32
N LYS A 244 -7.80 -20.52 5.12
CA LYS A 244 -6.82 -20.12 6.16
C LYS A 244 -6.99 -18.64 6.57
N ILE A 245 -7.26 -17.75 5.63
CA ILE A 245 -7.55 -16.33 5.86
C ILE A 245 -8.85 -16.16 6.65
N CYS A 246 -9.91 -16.91 6.30
CA CYS A 246 -11.17 -16.93 7.06
C CYS A 246 -10.93 -17.37 8.50
N LEU A 247 -10.20 -18.46 8.72
CA LEU A 247 -9.83 -18.93 10.05
C LEU A 247 -9.00 -17.89 10.83
N LYS A 248 -7.97 -17.31 10.18
CA LYS A 248 -7.07 -16.29 10.78
C LYS A 248 -7.82 -15.05 11.28
N TYR A 249 -8.90 -14.66 10.61
CA TYR A 249 -9.69 -13.48 10.94
C TYR A 249 -11.00 -13.78 11.66
N ASP A 250 -11.21 -15.02 12.13
CA ASP A 250 -12.46 -15.47 12.74
C ASP A 250 -13.69 -15.06 11.90
N LEU A 251 -13.66 -15.44 10.63
CA LEU A 251 -14.75 -15.28 9.67
C LEU A 251 -15.49 -16.62 9.52
N PRO A 252 -16.81 -16.60 9.23
CA PRO A 252 -17.54 -17.78 8.80
C PRO A 252 -16.82 -18.58 7.72
N GLY A 253 -16.92 -19.91 7.78
CA GLY A 253 -16.28 -20.81 6.83
C GLY A 253 -16.74 -20.56 5.39
N CYS A 254 -15.84 -20.73 4.42
CA CYS A 254 -16.07 -20.37 3.02
C CYS A 254 -17.35 -20.98 2.41
N GLN A 255 -17.70 -22.21 2.79
CA GLN A 255 -18.92 -22.87 2.34
C GLN A 255 -20.19 -22.15 2.79
N ASN A 256 -20.21 -21.58 4.01
CA ASN A 256 -21.33 -20.78 4.50
C ASN A 256 -21.57 -19.58 3.57
N PHE A 257 -20.50 -18.90 3.15
CA PHE A 257 -20.62 -17.78 2.22
C PHE A 257 -21.03 -18.15 0.79
N LEU A 258 -20.71 -19.36 0.30
CA LEU A 258 -21.25 -19.87 -0.97
C LEU A 258 -22.75 -20.22 -0.88
N THR A 259 -23.20 -20.70 0.28
CA THR A 259 -24.61 -21.04 0.52
C THR A 259 -25.48 -19.81 0.82
N TYR A 260 -24.95 -18.86 1.60
CA TYR A 260 -25.62 -17.66 2.10
C TYR A 260 -24.78 -16.41 1.77
N PRO A 261 -24.75 -15.95 0.50
CA PRO A 261 -23.89 -14.86 0.08
C PRO A 261 -24.33 -13.51 0.65
N LEU A 262 -23.40 -12.81 1.32
CA LEU A 262 -23.65 -11.46 1.86
C LEU A 262 -23.65 -10.40 0.75
N GLY A 263 -24.53 -9.41 0.90
CA GLY A 263 -24.55 -8.22 0.05
C GLY A 263 -23.23 -7.45 0.09
N LYS A 264 -22.88 -6.77 -1.02
CA LYS A 264 -21.57 -6.11 -1.22
C LYS A 264 -21.16 -5.18 -0.06
N PHE A 265 -22.11 -4.44 0.52
CA PHE A 265 -21.88 -3.56 1.66
C PHE A 265 -21.59 -4.35 2.95
N GLN A 266 -22.43 -5.34 3.28
CA GLN A 266 -22.25 -6.21 4.45
C GLN A 266 -20.91 -6.95 4.39
N TRP A 267 -20.57 -7.51 3.23
CA TRP A 267 -19.29 -8.17 2.95
C TRP A 267 -18.10 -7.26 3.26
N LYS A 268 -18.10 -6.05 2.65
CA LYS A 268 -17.04 -5.06 2.85
C LYS A 268 -16.92 -4.63 4.32
N HIS A 269 -18.05 -4.39 5.00
CA HIS A 269 -18.05 -4.01 6.41
C HIS A 269 -17.48 -5.13 7.30
N LEU A 270 -17.97 -6.37 7.14
CA LEU A 270 -17.55 -7.53 7.92
C LEU A 270 -16.04 -7.75 7.82
N ILE A 271 -15.49 -7.82 6.60
CA ILE A 271 -14.07 -8.10 6.38
C ILE A 271 -13.20 -6.94 6.85
N THR A 272 -13.57 -5.70 6.51
CA THR A 272 -12.79 -4.53 6.96
C THR A 272 -12.73 -4.49 8.48
N ARG A 273 -13.85 -4.75 9.17
CA ARG A 273 -13.90 -4.83 10.63
C ARG A 273 -13.01 -5.95 11.16
N LYS A 274 -13.20 -7.20 10.74
CA LYS A 274 -12.47 -8.37 11.26
C LYS A 274 -10.95 -8.30 10.98
N ILE A 275 -10.54 -7.94 9.77
CA ILE A 275 -9.12 -7.72 9.44
C ILE A 275 -8.51 -6.59 10.28
N TYR A 276 -9.23 -5.47 10.44
CA TYR A 276 -8.69 -4.33 11.19
C TYR A 276 -8.68 -4.54 12.70
N THR A 277 -9.61 -5.30 13.25
CA THR A 277 -9.60 -5.74 14.65
C THR A 277 -8.38 -6.64 14.91
N TYR A 278 -8.22 -7.72 14.14
CA TYR A 278 -7.07 -8.63 14.26
C TYR A 278 -5.73 -7.89 14.18
N TRP A 279 -5.52 -7.06 13.14
CA TRP A 279 -4.22 -6.38 12.99
C TRP A 279 -4.00 -5.28 14.03
N ARG A 280 -5.08 -4.67 14.54
CA ARG A 280 -5.00 -3.74 15.67
C ARG A 280 -4.51 -4.45 16.92
N GLU A 281 -5.18 -5.53 17.31
CA GLU A 281 -4.85 -6.36 18.47
C GLU A 281 -3.42 -6.89 18.34
N LYS A 282 -3.10 -7.55 17.21
CA LYS A 282 -1.78 -8.13 16.98
C LYS A 282 -0.64 -7.09 16.99
N ILE A 283 -0.86 -5.88 16.47
CA ILE A 283 0.15 -4.81 16.54
C ILE A 283 0.30 -4.28 17.97
N ASN A 284 -0.79 -4.13 18.72
CA ASN A 284 -0.74 -3.71 20.12
C ASN A 284 -0.02 -4.74 21.00
N GLU A 285 -0.46 -6.01 20.96
CA GLU A 285 0.20 -7.15 21.63
C GLU A 285 1.70 -7.20 21.32
N ASN A 286 2.06 -7.16 20.02
CA ASN A 286 3.46 -7.19 19.63
C ASN A 286 4.22 -5.96 20.15
N SER A 287 3.59 -4.77 20.20
CA SER A 287 4.22 -3.53 20.64
C SER A 287 4.56 -3.51 22.13
N GLU A 288 3.81 -4.22 22.96
CA GLU A 288 4.06 -4.35 24.41
C GLU A 288 5.41 -5.06 24.68
N GLY A 289 5.83 -5.95 23.78
CA GLY A 289 7.15 -6.62 23.85
C GLY A 289 8.35 -5.74 23.48
N TYR A 290 8.15 -4.53 22.94
CA TYR A 290 9.24 -3.63 22.54
C TYR A 290 9.38 -2.44 23.49
N SER A 291 10.34 -2.50 24.42
CA SER A 291 10.65 -1.38 25.31
C SER A 291 11.02 -0.08 24.58
N SER A 292 11.52 -0.15 23.35
CA SER A 292 11.76 1.02 22.50
C SER A 292 10.48 1.75 22.05
N LEU A 293 9.30 1.15 22.19
CA LEU A 293 8.00 1.73 21.88
C LEU A 293 7.23 2.22 23.12
N GLN A 294 7.79 2.06 24.33
CA GLN A 294 7.14 2.45 25.60
C GLN A 294 6.62 3.91 25.60
N HIS A 295 7.34 4.82 24.92
CA HIS A 295 6.98 6.23 24.84
C HIS A 295 5.97 6.54 23.73
N ILE A 296 5.68 5.62 22.80
CA ILE A 296 4.63 5.80 21.79
C ILE A 296 3.27 5.42 22.34
N ALA A 297 3.19 4.39 23.20
CA ALA A 297 2.05 3.55 23.62
C ALA A 297 0.60 4.09 23.68
N CYS A 298 0.13 4.86 22.70
CA CYS A 298 -1.28 4.94 22.35
C CYS A 298 -1.63 3.68 21.55
N ALA A 299 -2.76 3.05 21.84
CA ALA A 299 -3.24 1.89 21.09
C ALA A 299 -3.28 2.22 19.59
N TYR A 300 -2.58 1.43 18.78
CA TYR A 300 -2.54 1.57 17.33
C TYR A 300 -3.97 1.52 16.79
N LYS A 301 -4.25 2.35 15.79
CA LYS A 301 -5.55 2.42 15.12
C LYS A 301 -5.31 2.54 13.62
N ILE A 302 -5.73 1.51 12.88
CA ILE A 302 -5.58 1.45 11.42
C ILE A 302 -6.29 2.64 10.79
N LYS A 303 -5.66 3.23 9.75
CA LYS A 303 -6.07 4.45 9.04
C LYS A 303 -6.06 5.75 9.86
N THR A 304 -5.70 5.74 11.14
CA THR A 304 -5.46 6.99 11.88
C THR A 304 -3.97 7.27 11.96
N ILE A 305 -3.59 8.53 11.77
CA ILE A 305 -2.22 9.00 12.00
C ILE A 305 -2.00 9.07 13.52
N HIS A 306 -0.84 8.60 14.00
CA HIS A 306 -0.51 8.68 15.42
C HIS A 306 -0.39 10.16 15.86
N PRO A 307 -0.95 10.61 17.00
CA PRO A 307 -0.95 12.01 17.40
C PRO A 307 0.43 12.69 17.39
N ILE A 308 1.50 11.96 17.73
CA ILE A 308 2.90 12.44 17.67
C ILE A 308 3.37 12.88 16.26
N LEU A 309 2.70 12.41 15.20
CA LEU A 309 2.95 12.74 13.80
C LEU A 309 1.98 13.80 13.27
N THR A 310 0.97 14.19 14.06
CA THR A 310 0.04 15.26 13.69
C THR A 310 0.65 16.61 14.03
N THR A 311 0.40 17.62 13.20
CA THR A 311 0.76 19.00 13.48
C THR A 311 -0.23 19.95 12.84
N ASN A 312 -0.57 21.03 13.55
CA ASN A 312 -1.37 22.13 13.03
C ASN A 312 -0.52 23.12 12.20
N THR A 313 0.80 22.89 12.07
CA THR A 313 1.70 23.75 11.29
C THR A 313 1.78 23.30 9.83
N SER A 314 1.46 24.19 8.89
CA SER A 314 1.70 24.00 7.45
C SER A 314 3.19 24.12 7.05
N ASN A 315 4.09 24.35 8.00
CA ASN A 315 5.51 24.55 7.75
C ASN A 315 6.20 23.25 7.32
N CYS A 316 6.49 23.13 6.03
CA CYS A 316 7.20 21.99 5.44
C CYS A 316 8.56 21.67 6.08
N ARG A 317 9.23 22.63 6.77
CA ARG A 317 10.47 22.33 7.51
C ARG A 317 10.21 21.47 8.74
N ASP A 318 9.13 21.74 9.48
CA ASP A 318 8.72 20.98 10.66
C ASP A 318 8.31 19.55 10.30
N ILE A 319 7.61 19.40 9.16
CA ILE A 319 7.11 18.13 8.63
C ILE A 319 8.26 17.29 8.03
N ASN A 320 8.96 17.81 7.02
CA ASN A 320 9.82 16.98 6.16
C ASN A 320 11.28 16.88 6.60
N ARG A 321 11.82 17.86 7.36
CA ARG A 321 13.28 18.00 7.52
C ARG A 321 13.81 17.97 8.95
N SER A 322 12.99 18.21 9.98
CA SER A 322 13.53 18.16 11.35
C SER A 322 12.55 17.70 12.42
N ARG A 323 11.56 18.52 12.80
CA ARG A 323 10.89 18.39 14.10
C ARG A 323 10.17 17.05 14.28
N ILE A 324 9.28 16.67 13.36
CA ILE A 324 8.56 15.38 13.45
C ILE A 324 9.51 14.17 13.30
N PRO A 325 10.44 14.12 12.32
CA PRO A 325 11.39 13.01 12.21
C PRO A 325 12.30 12.82 13.44
N ILE A 326 12.79 13.90 14.05
CA ILE A 326 13.63 13.83 15.26
C ILE A 326 12.80 13.34 16.44
N ARG A 327 11.61 13.91 16.66
CA ARG A 327 10.69 13.48 17.74
C ARG A 327 10.34 12.00 17.62
N THR A 328 10.03 11.54 16.41
CA THR A 328 9.71 10.13 16.14
C THR A 328 10.90 9.21 16.41
N LYS A 329 12.12 9.63 16.07
CA LYS A 329 13.34 8.88 16.43
C LYS A 329 13.52 8.77 17.94
N VAL A 330 13.29 9.84 18.70
CA VAL A 330 13.34 9.78 20.18
C VAL A 330 12.26 8.84 20.72
N ALA A 331 11.03 8.97 20.25
CA ALA A 331 9.88 8.19 20.71
C ALA A 331 9.95 6.69 20.38
N THR A 332 10.65 6.32 19.30
CA THR A 332 10.89 4.91 18.89
C THR A 332 12.22 4.34 19.40
N GLY A 333 12.98 5.07 20.21
CA GLY A 333 14.33 4.67 20.63
C GLY A 333 15.38 4.64 19.51
N ASN A 334 15.05 5.08 18.29
CA ASN A 334 15.95 5.15 17.13
C ASN A 334 16.83 6.42 17.09
N TYR A 335 16.77 7.28 18.12
CA TYR A 335 17.63 8.45 18.22
C TYR A 335 19.02 8.05 18.73
N ILE A 336 20.07 8.42 17.98
CA ILE A 336 21.41 7.88 18.19
C ILE A 336 22.13 8.62 19.33
N LEU A 337 22.06 8.04 20.52
CA LEU A 337 22.81 8.39 21.73
C LEU A 337 23.99 7.44 21.96
N GLN A 338 24.93 7.78 22.84
CA GLN A 338 26.07 6.91 23.17
C GLN A 338 25.63 5.61 23.85
N SER A 339 24.63 5.63 24.73
CA SER A 339 24.06 4.39 25.32
C SER A 339 23.57 3.40 24.25
N ASN A 340 22.82 3.87 23.26
CA ASN A 340 22.42 3.06 22.10
C ASN A 340 23.63 2.56 21.30
N ARG A 341 24.67 3.39 21.11
CA ARG A 341 25.89 2.98 20.40
C ARG A 341 26.67 1.92 21.15
N ALA A 342 26.82 2.04 22.47
CA ALA A 342 27.46 1.06 23.33
C ALA A 342 26.74 -0.29 23.25
N LYS A 343 25.40 -0.28 23.27
CA LYS A 343 24.57 -1.48 23.24
C LYS A 343 24.59 -2.25 21.90
N PHE A 344 24.77 -1.56 20.77
CA PHE A 344 24.57 -2.16 19.43
C PHE A 344 25.82 -2.20 18.54
N ASN A 345 26.93 -1.55 18.90
CA ASN A 345 28.19 -1.68 18.15
C ASN A 345 28.93 -2.96 18.52
N LYS A 346 29.64 -3.55 17.55
CA LYS A 346 30.54 -4.69 17.77
C LYS A 346 31.85 -4.32 18.48
N CYS A 347 32.26 -3.07 18.37
CA CYS A 347 33.44 -2.53 19.05
C CYS A 347 33.01 -1.89 20.37
N GLU A 348 33.89 -1.93 21.36
CA GLU A 348 33.68 -1.24 22.64
C GLU A 348 33.56 0.27 22.40
N VAL A 349 32.39 0.82 22.75
CA VAL A 349 32.08 2.24 22.67
C VAL A 349 31.52 2.66 24.01
N SER A 350 32.19 3.59 24.69
CA SER A 350 31.70 4.18 25.92
C SER A 350 30.28 4.75 25.74
N ALA A 351 29.40 4.41 26.68
CA ALA A 351 28.04 4.92 26.78
C ALA A 351 27.98 6.38 27.28
N THR A 352 29.09 6.91 27.80
CA THR A 352 29.20 8.24 28.40
C THR A 352 28.93 9.35 27.39
N CYS A 353 28.19 10.37 27.83
CA CYS A 353 27.80 11.53 27.04
C CYS A 353 29.00 12.35 26.57
N LYS A 354 29.25 12.35 25.26
CA LYS A 354 30.35 13.08 24.59
C LYS A 354 30.29 14.60 24.67
N ILE A 355 29.31 15.16 25.40
CA ILE A 355 29.16 16.58 25.62
C ILE A 355 29.63 16.97 27.02
N CYS A 356 29.14 16.33 28.09
CA CYS A 356 29.56 16.61 29.47
C CYS A 356 30.65 15.67 30.00
N ASN A 357 30.78 14.46 29.43
CA ASN A 357 31.67 13.38 29.88
C ASN A 357 31.47 12.96 31.35
N GLN A 358 30.26 13.11 31.90
CA GLN A 358 29.93 12.82 33.31
C GLN A 358 29.12 11.53 33.49
N GLU A 359 28.10 11.31 32.67
CA GLU A 359 27.13 10.22 32.80
C GLU A 359 26.86 9.55 31.45
N ASP A 360 26.21 8.39 31.45
CA ASP A 360 25.74 7.73 30.24
C ASP A 360 24.69 8.56 29.48
N GLU A 361 24.84 8.63 28.16
CA GLU A 361 23.94 9.38 27.29
C GLU A 361 22.63 8.60 27.08
N THR A 362 21.79 8.52 28.10
CA THR A 362 20.43 7.97 28.04
C THR A 362 19.44 9.00 27.47
N ILE A 363 18.22 8.57 27.14
CA ILE A 363 17.13 9.49 26.74
C ILE A 363 16.84 10.49 27.87
N GLU A 364 16.88 10.04 29.11
CA GLU A 364 16.73 10.87 30.30
C GLU A 364 17.85 11.91 30.40
N HIS A 365 19.12 11.48 30.33
CA HIS A 365 20.26 12.41 30.35
C HIS A 365 20.18 13.45 29.22
N PHE A 366 19.83 13.02 27.99
CA PHE A 366 19.65 13.94 26.86
C PHE A 366 18.49 14.94 27.08
N LEU A 367 17.35 14.49 27.59
CA LEU A 367 16.16 15.33 27.71
C LEU A 367 16.11 16.17 28.99
N ILE A 368 16.68 15.73 30.12
CA ILE A 368 16.55 16.43 31.42
C ILE A 368 17.86 16.64 32.21
N SER A 369 18.93 15.86 32.06
CA SER A 369 20.10 15.95 32.97
C SER A 369 21.37 16.61 32.39
N CYS A 370 21.60 16.57 31.08
CA CYS A 370 22.88 17.01 30.49
C CYS A 370 23.14 18.53 30.69
N ILE A 371 24.09 18.89 31.56
CA ILE A 371 24.35 20.28 31.99
C ILE A 371 24.57 21.27 30.84
N HIS A 372 25.26 20.87 29.77
CA HIS A 372 25.52 21.74 28.61
C HIS A 372 24.31 21.97 27.69
N LEU A 373 23.20 21.27 27.92
CA LEU A 373 21.92 21.48 27.24
C LEU A 373 20.92 22.26 28.10
N GLU A 374 21.25 22.57 29.36
CA GLU A 374 20.34 23.27 30.29
C GLU A 374 19.84 24.64 29.79
N PRO A 375 20.66 25.51 29.17
CA PRO A 375 20.20 26.84 28.74
C PRO A 375 19.07 26.82 27.70
N ASP A 376 19.07 25.82 26.81
CA ASP A 376 17.99 25.60 25.83
C ASP A 376 16.76 24.89 26.43
N ARG A 377 16.96 24.24 27.58
CA ARG A 377 15.99 23.36 28.24
C ARG A 377 15.12 24.07 29.26
N GLU A 378 15.74 24.79 30.20
CA GLU A 378 15.08 25.35 31.39
C GLU A 378 13.81 26.15 31.03
N LYS A 379 13.95 27.08 30.07
CA LYS A 379 12.87 27.94 29.59
C LYS A 379 11.67 27.15 29.06
N LEU A 380 11.90 26.06 28.33
CA LEU A 380 10.84 25.25 27.74
C LEU A 380 10.28 24.22 28.73
N LEU A 381 11.10 23.69 29.64
CA LEU A 381 10.60 22.85 30.75
C LEU A 381 9.68 23.63 31.68
N LYS A 382 9.99 24.90 31.99
CA LYS A 382 9.11 25.77 32.76
C LYS A 382 7.73 25.88 32.11
N VAL A 383 7.68 26.22 30.82
CA VAL A 383 6.42 26.30 30.05
C VAL A 383 5.69 24.94 30.04
N ILE A 384 6.38 23.83 29.82
CA ILE A 384 5.76 22.49 29.80
C ILE A 384 5.16 22.16 31.17
N ARG A 385 5.89 22.41 32.28
CA ARG A 385 5.41 22.19 33.66
C ARG A 385 4.18 23.04 33.96
N GLU A 386 4.20 24.34 33.63
CA GLU A 386 3.05 25.25 33.79
C GLU A 386 1.83 24.76 33.01
N GLN A 387 1.98 24.32 31.76
CA GLN A 387 0.85 23.76 30.99
C GLN A 387 0.37 22.40 31.53
N CYS A 388 1.25 21.59 32.14
CA CYS A 388 0.86 20.33 32.79
C CYS A 388 0.09 20.57 34.09
N LEU A 389 0.47 21.55 34.90
CA LEU A 389 -0.28 21.94 36.10
C LEU A 389 -1.69 22.41 35.72
N ARG A 390 -1.82 23.29 34.70
CA ARG A 390 -3.12 23.70 34.16
C ARG A 390 -3.95 22.52 33.63
N LEU A 391 -3.32 21.50 33.03
CA LEU A 391 -4.01 20.28 32.62
C LEU A 391 -4.52 19.46 33.82
N VAL A 392 -3.73 19.33 34.88
CA VAL A 392 -4.13 18.66 36.12
C VAL A 392 -5.32 19.37 36.76
N GLU A 393 -5.28 20.69 36.87
CA GLU A 393 -6.37 21.53 37.40
C GLU A 393 -7.66 21.42 36.57
N LEU A 394 -7.57 21.52 35.24
CA LEU A 394 -8.74 21.55 34.35
C LEU A 394 -9.40 20.18 34.16
N PHE A 395 -8.62 19.09 34.18
CA PHE A 395 -9.09 17.75 33.80
C PHE A 395 -8.98 16.71 34.93
N ASN A 396 -8.59 17.11 36.14
CA ASN A 396 -8.43 16.26 37.32
C ASN A 396 -7.54 15.02 37.05
N ILE A 397 -6.39 15.26 36.44
CA ILE A 397 -5.39 14.23 36.08
C ILE A 397 -4.49 13.96 37.30
N SER A 398 -4.09 12.70 37.53
CA SER A 398 -3.14 12.34 38.60
C SER A 398 -1.82 13.11 38.51
N LEU A 399 -1.25 13.48 39.65
CA LEU A 399 0.01 14.23 39.76
C LEU A 399 1.27 13.40 39.46
N ASP A 400 1.18 12.06 39.46
CA ASP A 400 2.33 11.16 39.21
C ASP A 400 2.66 11.05 37.71
N ILE A 401 3.07 12.18 37.14
CA ILE A 401 3.33 12.35 35.71
C ILE A 401 4.83 12.27 35.46
N ASN A 402 5.29 11.17 34.86
CA ASN A 402 6.66 11.07 34.36
C ASN A 402 6.89 12.12 33.25
N LEU A 403 7.71 13.14 33.56
CA LEU A 403 7.97 14.28 32.68
C LEU A 403 8.63 13.87 31.35
N ILE A 404 9.44 12.80 31.34
CA ILE A 404 10.07 12.26 30.12
C ILE A 404 8.98 11.75 29.16
N HIS A 405 7.95 11.06 29.68
CA HIS A 405 6.83 10.59 28.88
C HIS A 405 6.05 11.75 28.26
N VAL A 406 5.82 12.84 29.00
CA VAL A 406 5.16 14.05 28.48
C VAL A 406 5.99 14.73 27.38
N ILE A 407 7.28 14.94 27.62
CA ILE A 407 8.18 15.57 26.63
C ILE A 407 8.17 14.77 25.32
N ILE A 408 8.29 13.44 25.40
CA ILE A 408 8.32 12.60 24.21
C ILE A 408 6.94 12.56 23.54
N ASN A 409 5.87 12.29 24.29
CA ASN A 409 4.52 12.11 23.79
C ASN A 409 3.45 12.53 24.84
N PRO A 410 2.98 13.79 24.83
CA PRO A 410 2.06 14.29 25.86
C PRO A 410 0.67 13.66 25.77
N TYR A 411 0.34 12.96 24.69
CA TYR A 411 -0.92 12.21 24.58
C TYR A 411 -1.00 10.99 25.50
N HIS A 412 0.10 10.59 26.19
CA HIS A 412 -0.01 9.66 27.33
C HIS A 412 -0.89 10.22 28.45
N LEU A 413 -0.98 11.54 28.63
CA LEU A 413 -1.84 12.17 29.64
C LEU A 413 -3.32 11.80 29.46
N VAL A 414 -3.75 11.47 28.24
CA VAL A 414 -5.12 11.00 27.95
C VAL A 414 -5.45 9.68 28.67
N LYS A 415 -4.45 8.84 28.99
CA LYS A 415 -4.65 7.60 29.77
C LYS A 415 -5.00 7.86 31.23
N PHE A 416 -4.62 9.03 31.75
CA PHE A 416 -4.79 9.40 33.16
C PHE A 416 -6.02 10.27 33.42
N CYS A 417 -6.80 10.63 32.38
CA CYS A 417 -8.10 11.26 32.58
C CYS A 417 -9.18 10.19 32.77
N ALA A 418 -9.85 10.21 33.91
CA ALA A 418 -11.10 9.47 34.11
C ALA A 418 -12.31 10.15 33.39
N CYS A 419 -12.08 11.30 32.76
CA CYS A 419 -13.10 12.14 32.17
C CYS A 419 -13.65 11.63 30.83
N THR A 420 -14.93 11.89 30.55
CA THR A 420 -15.54 11.68 29.22
C THR A 420 -15.07 12.70 28.17
N GLN A 421 -14.53 13.85 28.61
CA GLN A 421 -14.09 14.99 27.79
C GLN A 421 -12.74 14.76 27.05
N THR A 422 -12.55 13.58 26.48
CA THR A 422 -11.30 13.20 25.80
C THR A 422 -10.95 14.09 24.59
N SER A 423 -11.96 14.67 23.92
CA SER A 423 -11.79 15.64 22.82
C SER A 423 -11.08 16.92 23.25
N ASP A 424 -11.48 17.44 24.42
CA ASP A 424 -11.10 18.78 24.86
C ASP A 424 -9.69 18.72 25.46
N LEU A 425 -9.40 17.65 26.20
CA LEU A 425 -8.05 17.29 26.62
C LEU A 425 -7.10 17.10 25.44
N CYS A 426 -7.49 16.35 24.40
CA CYS A 426 -6.66 16.19 23.19
C CYS A 426 -6.42 17.52 22.48
N SER A 427 -7.43 18.40 22.44
CA SER A 427 -7.32 19.73 21.83
C SER A 427 -6.36 20.63 22.64
N PHE A 428 -6.47 20.66 23.97
CA PHE A 428 -5.54 21.40 24.84
C PHE A 428 -4.10 20.90 24.69
N ILE A 429 -3.89 19.58 24.70
CA ILE A 429 -2.57 18.97 24.49
C ILE A 429 -2.01 19.40 23.12
N SER A 430 -2.82 19.36 22.07
CA SER A 430 -2.42 19.73 20.70
C SER A 430 -2.04 21.21 20.57
N LEU A 431 -2.72 22.10 21.29
CA LEU A 431 -2.54 23.55 21.20
C LEU A 431 -1.43 24.09 22.10
N HIS A 432 -1.23 23.52 23.29
CA HIS A 432 -0.36 24.11 24.32
C HIS A 432 0.85 23.25 24.69
N VAL A 433 0.69 21.93 24.83
CA VAL A 433 1.75 21.04 25.35
C VAL A 433 2.59 20.43 24.23
N GLU A 434 1.96 19.91 23.18
CA GLU A 434 2.64 19.30 22.02
C GLU A 434 3.65 20.24 21.37
N PRO A 435 3.34 21.53 21.09
CA PRO A 435 4.26 22.42 20.38
C PRO A 435 5.48 22.77 21.23
N ALA A 436 5.31 22.94 22.55
CA ALA A 436 6.41 23.20 23.48
C ALA A 436 7.36 22.00 23.58
N CYS A 437 6.80 20.79 23.78
CA CYS A 437 7.55 19.53 23.82
C CYS A 437 8.34 19.27 22.52
N ARG A 438 7.69 19.49 21.37
CA ARG A 438 8.31 19.36 20.04
C ARG A 438 9.45 20.36 19.83
N THR A 439 9.27 21.59 20.29
CA THR A 439 10.29 22.65 20.21
C THR A 439 11.49 22.32 21.10
N LEU A 440 11.25 21.81 22.32
CA LEU A 440 12.31 21.37 23.23
C LEU A 440 13.18 20.29 22.59
N ILE A 441 12.58 19.18 22.15
CA ILE A 441 13.32 18.06 21.52
C ILE A 441 14.15 18.54 20.32
N TYR A 442 13.60 19.44 19.50
CA TYR A 442 14.31 20.00 18.36
C TYR A 442 15.48 20.90 18.76
N ASN A 443 15.30 21.80 19.72
CA ASN A 443 16.36 22.69 20.19
C ASN A 443 17.51 21.89 20.81
N LEU A 444 17.20 20.91 21.67
CA LEU A 444 18.17 19.98 22.26
C LEU A 444 18.96 19.22 21.18
N HIS A 445 18.29 18.75 20.12
CA HIS A 445 18.96 18.10 18.99
C HIS A 445 19.94 19.04 18.28
N MET A 446 19.51 20.26 17.97
CA MET A 446 20.34 21.25 17.27
C MET A 446 21.55 21.67 18.10
N GLN A 447 21.37 21.91 19.40
CA GLN A 447 22.45 22.26 20.31
C GLN A 447 23.43 21.09 20.49
N ARG A 448 22.92 19.86 20.69
CA ARG A 448 23.75 18.63 20.71
C ARG A 448 24.59 18.49 19.44
N TYR A 449 23.98 18.68 18.27
CA TYR A 449 24.68 18.62 16.99
C TYR A 449 25.77 19.70 16.87
N LYS A 450 25.50 20.93 17.31
CA LYS A 450 26.46 22.04 17.34
C LYS A 450 27.66 21.72 18.25
N LEU A 451 27.41 21.25 19.48
CA LEU A 451 28.46 20.96 20.46
C LEU A 451 29.38 19.82 19.99
N LEU A 452 28.82 18.72 19.50
CA LEU A 452 29.58 17.58 18.96
C LEU A 452 30.47 17.98 17.78
N ASN A 453 29.98 18.84 16.87
CA ASN A 453 30.77 19.30 15.72
C ASN A 453 31.88 20.29 16.11
N THR A 454 31.66 21.15 17.11
CA THR A 454 32.70 22.05 17.63
C THR A 454 33.83 21.26 18.29
N GLY A 455 33.50 20.24 19.09
CA GLY A 455 34.49 19.34 19.69
C GLY A 455 35.38 18.65 18.64
N GLN A 456 34.78 18.13 17.56
CA GLN A 456 35.53 17.54 16.45
C GLN A 456 36.45 18.53 15.72
N LYS A 457 36.03 19.78 15.54
CA LYS A 457 36.87 20.83 14.94
C LYS A 457 38.08 21.16 15.81
N ASN A 458 37.90 21.22 17.13
CA ASN A 458 38.98 21.50 18.07
C ASN A 458 39.99 20.34 18.11
N LEU A 459 39.52 19.09 18.16
CA LEU A 459 40.37 17.89 18.09
C LEU A 459 41.20 17.81 16.78
N ARG A 460 40.61 18.19 15.64
CA ARG A 460 41.36 18.27 14.37
C ARG A 460 42.44 19.35 14.39
N LYS A 461 42.17 20.50 15.01
CA LYS A 461 43.18 21.56 15.17
C LYS A 461 44.33 21.13 16.10
N SER A 462 44.05 20.47 17.22
CA SER A 462 45.10 19.99 18.13
C SER A 462 45.97 18.89 17.52
N ASN A 463 45.41 18.08 16.62
CA ASN A 463 46.15 17.01 15.92
C ASN A 463 46.91 17.51 14.67
N LEU A 464 46.67 18.74 14.22
CA LEU A 464 47.46 19.41 13.17
C LEU A 464 48.55 20.33 13.74
N ALA A 465 48.53 20.57 15.05
CA ALA A 465 49.52 21.37 15.78
C ALA A 465 50.52 20.49 16.57
N LYS A 466 50.45 19.17 16.39
CA LYS A 466 51.39 18.15 16.85
C LYS A 466 51.96 17.45 15.63
#